data_AF-A0A120G7V2-F1
#
_entry.id   AF-A0A120G7V2-F1
#
_cell.length_a   1.000
_cell.length_b   1.000
_cell.length_c   1.000
_cell.angle_alpha   90.00
_cell.angle_beta   90.00
_cell.angle_gamma   90.00
#
_symmetry.space_group_name_H-M   'P 1'
#
loop_
_entity.id
_entity.type
_entity.pdbx_description
1 polymer ?
#
loop_
_entity_poly.entity_id
_entity_poly.type
_entity_poly.pdbx_seq_one_letter_code
_entity_poly.pdbx_strand_id
1 'polypeptide(L)'
;MQQKPQSPRTAGRPSGRAGDGADTVMVRDYGRPTSTTQPAYQGAQRTRYRNGGLLGVPQISALDLPGPPPPTAVWVTGDTLGAVNAEGMHDVNGRSYVNLDTGQTVQVIHQPASGTYHPRLAHQLAAGSAVVQRVGNTSTWTNVTTAAHSSVPIATPVTMPAPGPRDPQWDLQLYDARGAGAATGTPIPGKKQYVIGGQNYYGDELFSLDHYKAGDNRLYMQNANGVLQPRGSITEDGMIQLSGDPAVAYLEVGSVLVRVELDSTRNKYQLIPNGSNSAPGIYLDTGGSRASWVPEMRLDSIGAIINAARKSLGYTGVTSDMSQGLMSTVDKQTYCYMRQYARQMIAFDNPRIRNAPVQQRDRMIDAHIWTHGYPYDRLLLGMHARAEGVALPPGVVQFDAFQGMATVAARREGTFNLEAVAVNDQLHYPYRGRRGDEQDFFDQWRALDIKQTRQRGAANEQMYRELLKNDGYRIIPGGTYGGSQNGFDLVFMGPAGDVYVLEVKHAKSSHVSMARVNQHFQMEDGWVTRVLSKLDSHDPGAGQQVADALARHRLFKVIGATLPDGKLVLFKIDMSAVRAR
;
A
#
# COMPACT_ATOMS: atom_id res chain seq x y z
N MET A 1 -25.38 23.50 -67.35
CA MET A 1 -26.61 24.27 -67.59
C MET A 1 -26.96 25.01 -66.31
N GLN A 2 -27.13 26.33 -66.43
CA GLN A 2 -27.85 27.30 -65.57
C GLN A 2 -27.57 27.31 -64.04
N GLN A 3 -27.35 28.43 -63.37
CA GLN A 3 -27.18 29.86 -63.73
C GLN A 3 -26.54 30.55 -62.50
N LYS A 4 -25.72 31.56 -62.80
CA LYS A 4 -25.03 32.56 -61.95
C LYS A 4 -26.03 33.49 -61.19
N PRO A 5 -25.64 34.69 -60.68
CA PRO A 5 -24.72 35.08 -59.59
C PRO A 5 -25.39 36.13 -58.65
N GLN A 6 -24.72 36.59 -57.58
CA GLN A 6 -24.58 38.04 -57.29
C GLN A 6 -23.58 38.30 -56.14
N SER A 7 -22.63 39.19 -56.42
CA SER A 7 -21.82 39.98 -55.47
C SER A 7 -22.15 41.48 -55.75
N PRO A 8 -21.58 42.53 -55.11
CA PRO A 8 -20.69 42.63 -53.92
C PRO A 8 -20.94 43.87 -52.97
N ARG A 9 -20.10 43.98 -51.91
CA ARG A 9 -19.67 45.18 -51.11
C ARG A 9 -20.71 45.77 -50.11
N THR A 10 -20.37 46.04 -48.85
CA THR A 10 -19.30 46.98 -48.42
C THR A 10 -18.59 46.60 -47.11
N ALA A 11 -17.36 47.09 -46.99
CA ALA A 11 -16.40 46.87 -45.92
C ALA A 11 -16.76 47.54 -44.58
N GLY A 12 -16.29 46.93 -43.50
CA GLY A 12 -16.19 47.51 -42.17
C GLY A 12 -15.31 46.65 -41.27
N ARG A 13 -13.99 46.74 -41.45
CA ARG A 13 -13.03 46.33 -40.41
C ARG A 13 -12.95 47.49 -39.42
N PRO A 14 -12.94 47.20 -38.11
CA PRO A 14 -11.68 47.43 -37.41
C PRO A 14 -11.20 46.18 -36.69
N SER A 15 -9.88 46.05 -36.70
CA SER A 15 -9.09 45.12 -35.91
C SER A 15 -9.40 45.19 -34.42
N GLY A 16 -9.76 44.04 -33.84
CA GLY A 16 -9.72 43.78 -32.41
C GLY A 16 -9.25 42.34 -32.20
N ARG A 17 -8.05 42.21 -31.63
CA ARG A 17 -7.37 41.02 -31.10
C ARG A 17 -8.17 39.71 -31.04
N ALA A 18 -7.53 38.66 -31.55
CA ALA A 18 -7.75 37.28 -31.15
C ALA A 18 -7.77 37.15 -29.62
N GLY A 19 -8.79 36.46 -29.12
CA GLY A 19 -8.90 35.90 -27.78
C GLY A 19 -9.56 34.54 -27.95
N ASP A 20 -8.90 33.53 -27.41
CA ASP A 20 -9.06 32.11 -27.69
C ASP A 20 -10.48 31.57 -27.49
N GLY A 21 -10.79 30.49 -28.21
CA GLY A 21 -12.05 29.77 -28.10
C GLY A 21 -12.29 29.38 -26.64
N ALA A 22 -13.47 29.73 -26.14
CA ALA A 22 -13.94 29.26 -24.85
C ALA A 22 -13.99 27.72 -24.89
N ASP A 23 -13.06 27.09 -24.17
CA ASP A 23 -13.06 25.66 -23.92
C ASP A 23 -14.43 25.26 -23.36
N THR A 24 -15.14 24.38 -24.07
CA THR A 24 -16.35 23.72 -23.57
C THR A 24 -15.99 22.91 -22.32
N VAL A 25 -16.30 23.43 -21.14
CA VAL A 25 -16.05 22.74 -19.86
C VAL A 25 -17.17 21.74 -19.58
N MET A 26 -16.78 20.51 -19.26
CA MET A 26 -17.67 19.36 -19.00
C MET A 26 -17.89 19.19 -17.50
N VAL A 27 -19.15 19.17 -17.05
CA VAL A 27 -19.52 18.82 -15.67
C VAL A 27 -20.23 17.46 -15.65
N ARG A 28 -19.76 16.53 -14.80
CA ARG A 28 -20.38 15.21 -14.61
C ARG A 28 -21.29 15.27 -13.38
N ASP A 29 -22.57 14.95 -13.56
CA ASP A 29 -23.61 15.15 -12.55
C ASP A 29 -24.35 13.83 -12.26
N TYR A 30 -24.37 13.39 -11.01
CA TYR A 30 -25.04 12.17 -10.59
C TYR A 30 -26.40 12.53 -9.96
N GLY A 31 -27.48 12.06 -10.60
CA GLY A 31 -28.86 12.26 -10.16
C GLY A 31 -29.11 11.83 -8.70
N ARG A 32 -30.25 12.24 -8.12
CA ARG A 32 -30.65 11.75 -6.78
C ARG A 32 -30.88 10.22 -6.84
N PRO A 33 -30.49 9.45 -5.80
CA PRO A 33 -30.82 8.03 -5.71
C PRO A 33 -32.35 7.85 -5.73
N THR A 34 -32.86 7.07 -6.68
CA THR A 34 -34.27 6.65 -6.69
C THR A 34 -34.46 5.53 -5.68
N SER A 35 -35.33 5.75 -4.70
CA SER A 35 -35.74 4.74 -3.72
C SER A 35 -36.73 3.77 -4.35
N THR A 36 -36.32 2.55 -4.74
CA THR A 36 -37.29 1.47 -5.03
C THR A 36 -36.71 0.05 -4.90
N THR A 37 -37.35 -0.71 -3.99
CA THR A 37 -37.61 -2.16 -3.93
C THR A 37 -36.46 -3.18 -3.75
N GLN A 38 -36.48 -3.82 -2.56
CA GLN A 38 -35.71 -5.00 -2.15
C GLN A 38 -35.93 -6.22 -3.07
N PRO A 39 -34.89 -7.01 -3.41
CA PRO A 39 -35.07 -8.36 -3.93
C PRO A 39 -35.22 -9.40 -2.81
N ALA A 40 -36.15 -10.34 -3.01
CA ALA A 40 -36.54 -11.40 -2.09
C ALA A 40 -35.45 -12.46 -1.87
N TYR A 41 -35.29 -12.89 -0.62
CA TYR A 41 -34.53 -14.08 -0.23
C TYR A 41 -35.24 -15.36 -0.73
N GLN A 42 -34.56 -16.16 -1.56
CA GLN A 42 -34.84 -17.59 -1.73
C GLN A 42 -33.53 -18.39 -1.55
N GLY A 43 -33.66 -19.51 -0.84
CA GLY A 43 -32.60 -20.07 -0.01
C GLY A 43 -31.64 -21.05 -0.68
N ALA A 44 -30.48 -21.21 -0.04
CA ALA A 44 -29.55 -22.31 -0.28
C ALA A 44 -29.47 -23.19 0.97
N GLN A 45 -29.76 -24.47 0.79
CA GLN A 45 -29.88 -25.51 1.81
C GLN A 45 -28.55 -25.78 2.54
N ARG A 46 -28.65 -25.96 3.86
CA ARG A 46 -27.55 -26.37 4.76
C ARG A 46 -27.35 -27.88 4.70
N THR A 47 -26.18 -28.34 4.25
CA THR A 47 -25.73 -29.71 4.50
C THR A 47 -25.00 -29.76 5.86
N ARG A 48 -25.53 -30.57 6.78
CA ARG A 48 -24.99 -30.79 8.13
C ARG A 48 -23.78 -31.73 8.10
N TYR A 49 -22.67 -31.34 8.69
CA TYR A 49 -21.66 -32.27 9.21
C TYR A 49 -21.67 -32.23 10.75
N ARG A 50 -21.63 -33.41 11.36
CA ARG A 50 -21.82 -33.67 12.80
C ARG A 50 -20.48 -34.07 13.42
N ASN A 51 -20.08 -33.32 14.46
CA ASN A 51 -19.17 -33.60 15.58
C ASN A 51 -17.64 -33.67 15.40
N GLY A 52 -16.97 -32.83 16.21
CA GLY A 52 -15.56 -32.87 16.59
C GLY A 52 -15.04 -31.46 16.89
N GLY A 53 -15.12 -31.00 18.15
CA GLY A 53 -15.08 -29.58 18.50
C GLY A 53 -13.76 -28.85 18.24
N LEU A 54 -13.87 -27.66 17.65
CA LEU A 54 -12.97 -26.51 17.72
C LEU A 54 -13.81 -25.30 17.26
N LEU A 55 -13.91 -24.26 18.08
CA LEU A 55 -14.59 -23.01 17.77
C LEU A 55 -13.80 -22.26 16.69
N GLY A 56 -14.00 -22.64 15.42
CA GLY A 56 -13.58 -21.88 14.25
C GLY A 56 -14.69 -20.95 13.82
N VAL A 57 -14.41 -19.65 13.78
CA VAL A 57 -15.25 -18.66 13.09
C VAL A 57 -15.35 -19.08 11.61
N PRO A 58 -16.56 -19.15 11.00
CA PRO A 58 -16.68 -19.53 9.61
C PRO A 58 -16.06 -18.45 8.72
N GLN A 59 -15.00 -18.81 7.98
CA GLN A 59 -14.58 -18.05 6.81
C GLN A 59 -15.68 -18.16 5.75
N ILE A 60 -16.41 -17.07 5.53
CA ILE A 60 -17.28 -16.93 4.38
C ILE A 60 -16.45 -16.26 3.28
N SER A 61 -16.09 -17.01 2.24
CA SER A 61 -15.54 -16.46 1.00
C SER A 61 -16.60 -15.60 0.33
N ALA A 62 -16.53 -14.28 0.50
CA ALA A 62 -17.44 -13.30 -0.10
C ALA A 62 -17.01 -12.89 -1.51
N LEU A 63 -16.75 -13.85 -2.40
CA LEU A 63 -16.37 -13.58 -3.79
C LEU A 63 -17.56 -13.47 -4.77
N ASP A 64 -18.81 -13.72 -4.38
CA ASP A 64 -19.92 -13.84 -5.36
C ASP A 64 -21.28 -13.27 -4.93
N LEU A 65 -21.40 -12.00 -4.52
CA LEU A 65 -22.72 -11.33 -4.47
C LEU A 65 -22.68 -9.87 -4.98
N PRO A 66 -23.43 -9.52 -6.05
CA PRO A 66 -23.48 -8.14 -6.57
C PRO A 66 -24.41 -7.24 -5.74
N GLY A 67 -23.94 -6.02 -5.43
CA GLY A 67 -24.71 -4.95 -4.80
C GLY A 67 -25.58 -4.13 -5.78
N PRO A 68 -26.39 -3.17 -5.28
CA PRO A 68 -27.29 -2.38 -6.10
C PRO A 68 -26.53 -1.50 -7.12
N PRO A 69 -27.12 -1.24 -8.32
CA PRO A 69 -26.47 -0.47 -9.36
C PRO A 69 -26.31 1.02 -8.95
N PRO A 70 -25.16 1.65 -9.21
CA PRO A 70 -24.91 3.05 -8.89
C PRO A 70 -25.76 4.00 -9.77
N PRO A 71 -26.06 5.23 -9.29
CA PRO A 71 -26.78 6.22 -10.10
C PRO A 71 -26.00 6.60 -11.35
N THR A 72 -26.72 6.86 -12.45
CA THR A 72 -26.14 7.19 -13.76
C THR A 72 -25.67 8.64 -13.81
N ALA A 73 -24.48 8.86 -14.35
CA ALA A 73 -23.93 10.21 -14.60
C ALA A 73 -24.59 10.87 -15.82
N VAL A 74 -24.94 12.14 -15.71
CA VAL A 74 -25.37 13.01 -16.81
C VAL A 74 -24.29 14.07 -17.05
N TRP A 75 -23.99 14.36 -18.31
CA TRP A 75 -23.01 15.38 -18.68
C TRP A 75 -23.70 16.72 -18.93
N VAL A 76 -23.20 17.79 -18.31
CA VAL A 76 -23.68 19.16 -18.50
C VAL A 76 -22.55 19.98 -19.14
N THR A 77 -22.78 20.57 -20.31
CA THR A 77 -21.81 21.38 -21.05
C THR A 77 -22.09 22.87 -20.85
N GLY A 78 -21.07 23.73 -21.00
CA GLY A 78 -21.21 25.20 -20.85
C GLY A 78 -22.36 25.81 -21.65
N ASP A 79 -22.66 25.28 -22.84
CA ASP A 79 -23.75 25.74 -23.71
C ASP A 79 -25.16 25.45 -23.14
N THR A 80 -25.28 24.49 -22.21
CA THR A 80 -26.55 24.10 -21.56
C THR A 80 -26.85 24.87 -20.27
N LEU A 81 -25.88 25.63 -19.74
CA LEU A 81 -26.01 26.35 -18.47
C LEU A 81 -26.66 27.75 -18.59
N GLY A 82 -26.85 28.27 -19.81
CA GLY A 82 -27.47 29.58 -20.04
C GLY A 82 -26.65 30.77 -19.50
N ALA A 83 -27.21 31.98 -19.57
CA ALA A 83 -26.58 33.18 -19.01
C ALA A 83 -26.61 33.15 -17.47
N VAL A 84 -25.57 33.69 -16.84
CA VAL A 84 -25.55 33.87 -15.37
C VAL A 84 -26.59 34.89 -14.92
N ASN A 85 -27.15 34.69 -13.72
CA ASN A 85 -28.03 35.63 -13.03
C ASN A 85 -27.23 36.83 -12.44
N ALA A 86 -27.92 37.74 -11.74
CA ALA A 86 -27.31 38.95 -11.17
C ALA A 86 -26.23 38.65 -10.10
N GLU A 87 -26.30 37.47 -9.48
CA GLU A 87 -25.30 36.95 -8.55
C GLU A 87 -24.11 36.26 -9.23
N GLY A 88 -24.10 36.12 -10.57
CA GLY A 88 -23.04 35.44 -11.32
C GLY A 88 -23.17 33.91 -11.28
N MET A 89 -24.40 33.40 -11.11
CA MET A 89 -24.70 31.96 -10.96
C MET A 89 -25.58 31.46 -12.11
N HIS A 90 -25.37 30.22 -12.53
CA HIS A 90 -26.20 29.52 -13.50
C HIS A 90 -27.22 28.65 -12.76
N ASP A 91 -28.50 28.79 -13.05
CA ASP A 91 -29.55 27.94 -12.47
C ASP A 91 -30.21 27.08 -13.55
N VAL A 92 -29.98 25.77 -13.50
CA VAL A 92 -30.50 24.81 -14.48
C VAL A 92 -31.07 23.59 -13.76
N ASN A 93 -32.31 23.20 -14.10
CA ASN A 93 -32.99 22.04 -13.53
C ASN A 93 -33.03 22.00 -11.98
N GLY A 94 -33.20 23.17 -11.34
CA GLY A 94 -33.25 23.29 -9.88
C GLY A 94 -31.90 23.13 -9.18
N ARG A 95 -30.80 23.31 -9.91
CA ARG A 95 -29.41 23.23 -9.43
C ARG A 95 -28.67 24.49 -9.82
N SER A 96 -27.76 24.90 -8.95
CA SER A 96 -26.98 26.12 -9.11
C SER A 96 -25.52 25.80 -9.41
N TYR A 97 -24.91 26.55 -10.32
CA TYR A 97 -23.51 26.41 -10.73
C TYR A 97 -22.83 27.78 -10.76
N VAL A 98 -21.53 27.81 -10.46
CA VAL A 98 -20.73 29.06 -10.51
C VAL A 98 -19.44 28.84 -11.30
N ASN A 99 -18.98 29.91 -11.94
CA ASN A 99 -17.67 29.94 -12.58
C ASN A 99 -16.63 30.43 -11.57
N LEU A 100 -15.63 29.60 -11.30
CA LEU A 100 -14.50 29.97 -10.48
C LEU A 100 -13.55 30.89 -11.26
N ASP A 101 -12.84 31.76 -10.56
CA ASP A 101 -11.75 32.58 -11.08
C ASP A 101 -10.60 31.76 -11.70
N THR A 102 -10.52 30.48 -11.35
CA THR A 102 -9.65 29.47 -11.98
C THR A 102 -10.11 29.01 -13.36
N GLY A 103 -11.27 29.47 -13.84
CA GLY A 103 -11.88 29.06 -15.12
C GLY A 103 -12.71 27.77 -15.03
N GLN A 104 -12.88 27.19 -13.84
CA GLN A 104 -13.68 25.98 -13.63
C GLN A 104 -15.14 26.31 -13.33
N THR A 105 -16.10 25.61 -13.95
CA THR A 105 -17.51 25.67 -13.53
C THR A 105 -17.82 24.52 -12.58
N VAL A 106 -18.36 24.85 -11.40
CA VAL A 106 -18.70 23.84 -10.37
C VAL A 106 -20.15 23.98 -9.93
N GLN A 107 -20.80 22.84 -9.63
CA GLN A 107 -22.09 22.87 -8.95
C GLN A 107 -21.89 23.41 -7.54
N VAL A 108 -22.82 24.22 -7.05
CA VAL A 108 -22.82 24.70 -5.67
C VAL A 108 -24.10 24.31 -4.96
N ILE A 109 -23.99 24.06 -3.66
CA ILE A 109 -25.13 23.86 -2.77
C ILE A 109 -25.17 25.04 -1.79
N HIS A 110 -26.30 25.74 -1.78
CA HIS A 110 -26.59 26.77 -0.79
C HIS A 110 -26.93 26.13 0.55
N GLN A 111 -26.26 26.56 1.62
CA GLN A 111 -26.55 26.14 2.98
C GLN A 111 -27.39 27.23 3.68
N PRO A 112 -28.70 27.02 3.89
CA PRO A 112 -29.59 28.07 4.38
C PRO A 112 -29.27 28.57 5.78
N ALA A 113 -28.66 27.73 6.63
CA ALA A 113 -28.32 28.08 8.00
C ALA A 113 -27.17 29.11 8.11
N SER A 114 -26.26 29.13 7.13
CA SER A 114 -25.08 30.00 7.10
C SER A 114 -25.13 31.03 5.97
N GLY A 115 -26.04 30.90 5.00
CA GLY A 115 -26.11 31.73 3.80
C GLY A 115 -24.93 31.54 2.85
N THR A 116 -24.18 30.44 3.00
CA THR A 116 -22.94 30.17 2.25
C THR A 116 -23.17 29.18 1.12
N TYR A 117 -22.38 29.32 0.06
CA TYR A 117 -22.38 28.40 -1.08
C TYR A 117 -21.16 27.49 -1.01
N HIS A 118 -21.39 26.20 -1.19
CA HIS A 118 -20.36 25.17 -1.09
C HIS A 118 -20.25 24.41 -2.41
N PRO A 119 -19.03 24.25 -2.97
CA PRO A 119 -18.86 23.54 -4.23
C PRO A 119 -19.10 22.05 -4.00
N ARG A 120 -19.82 21.44 -4.93
CA ARG A 120 -19.99 20.00 -5.04
C ARG A 120 -19.29 19.57 -6.32
N LEU A 121 -18.15 18.92 -6.16
CA LEU A 121 -17.36 18.47 -7.31
C LEU A 121 -18.08 17.31 -8.01
N ALA A 122 -17.77 17.14 -9.29
CA ALA A 122 -18.40 16.16 -10.17
C ALA A 122 -18.31 14.69 -9.67
N HIS A 123 -17.39 14.40 -8.74
CA HIS A 123 -17.21 13.07 -8.13
C HIS A 123 -17.79 12.97 -6.71
N GLN A 124 -18.39 14.04 -6.16
CA GLN A 124 -18.86 14.09 -4.78
C GLN A 124 -20.39 13.96 -4.70
N LEU A 125 -20.86 13.08 -3.80
CA LEU A 125 -22.29 12.90 -3.52
C LEU A 125 -22.85 14.01 -2.60
N ALA A 126 -22.00 14.69 -1.84
CA ALA A 126 -22.33 15.83 -0.98
C ALA A 126 -21.47 17.05 -1.35
N ALA A 127 -21.88 18.25 -0.94
CA ALA A 127 -21.05 19.44 -1.10
C ALA A 127 -19.80 19.37 -0.20
N GLY A 128 -18.68 19.88 -0.71
CA GLY A 128 -17.44 20.02 0.05
C GLY A 128 -17.54 21.07 1.14
N SER A 129 -16.62 21.04 2.10
CA SER A 129 -16.60 21.96 3.24
C SER A 129 -16.14 23.39 2.88
N ALA A 130 -15.50 23.58 1.73
CA ALA A 130 -15.03 24.90 1.29
C ALA A 130 -16.20 25.84 0.96
N VAL A 131 -16.10 27.11 1.35
CA VAL A 131 -17.05 28.15 0.94
C VAL A 131 -16.51 28.82 -0.32
N VAL A 132 -17.36 29.01 -1.32
CA VAL A 132 -17.05 29.89 -2.45
C VAL A 132 -17.68 31.26 -2.22
N GLN A 133 -16.95 32.31 -2.57
CA GLN A 133 -17.41 33.70 -2.47
C GLN A 133 -17.27 34.41 -3.80
N ARG A 134 -18.22 35.29 -4.11
CA ARG A 134 -18.17 36.07 -5.34
C ARG A 134 -16.99 37.03 -5.32
N VAL A 135 -16.22 37.06 -6.41
CA VAL A 135 -15.16 38.04 -6.60
C VAL A 135 -15.80 39.37 -6.98
N GLY A 136 -15.51 40.43 -6.20
CA GLY A 136 -16.13 41.74 -6.36
C GLY A 136 -16.05 42.29 -7.78
N ASN A 137 -17.16 42.85 -8.28
CA ASN A 137 -17.31 43.41 -9.63
C ASN A 137 -17.13 42.43 -10.80
N THR A 138 -17.17 41.11 -10.54
CA THR A 138 -17.12 40.08 -11.59
C THR A 138 -18.34 39.15 -11.51
N SER A 139 -18.49 38.28 -12.51
CA SER A 139 -19.42 37.14 -12.49
C SER A 139 -18.74 35.84 -12.04
N THR A 140 -17.53 35.90 -11.49
CA THR A 140 -16.77 34.73 -11.04
C THR A 140 -16.68 34.65 -9.52
N TRP A 141 -16.38 33.46 -9.04
CA TRP A 141 -16.33 33.08 -7.63
C TRP A 141 -14.93 32.56 -7.28
N THR A 142 -14.49 32.71 -6.03
CA THR A 142 -13.19 32.23 -5.58
C THR A 142 -13.34 31.35 -4.35
N ASN A 143 -12.42 30.41 -4.19
CA ASN A 143 -12.23 29.58 -2.99
C ASN A 143 -11.02 30.03 -2.16
N VAL A 144 -10.35 31.13 -2.55
CA VAL A 144 -9.17 31.67 -1.87
C VAL A 144 -9.58 32.90 -1.06
N THR A 145 -9.33 32.88 0.26
CA THR A 145 -9.51 34.04 1.13
C THR A 145 -8.55 35.17 0.73
N THR A 146 -9.11 36.37 0.54
CA THR A 146 -8.51 37.60 0.00
C THR A 146 -7.42 38.21 0.89
N ALA A 147 -6.31 37.50 1.12
CA ALA A 147 -5.18 38.00 1.89
C ALA A 147 -3.83 37.59 1.29
N ALA A 148 -3.63 37.78 -0.02
CA ALA A 148 -2.30 37.65 -0.63
C ALA A 148 -2.21 38.35 -2.00
N HIS A 149 -2.39 39.67 -2.04
CA HIS A 149 -1.98 40.48 -3.18
C HIS A 149 -1.08 41.63 -2.70
N SER A 150 0.23 41.42 -2.74
CA SER A 150 1.21 42.50 -2.83
C SER A 150 2.46 41.99 -3.55
N SER A 151 2.77 42.66 -4.66
CA SER A 151 3.91 42.58 -5.58
C SER A 151 5.31 42.52 -4.91
N VAL A 152 6.32 41.85 -5.49
CA VAL A 152 7.48 42.39 -6.29
C VAL A 152 8.60 41.29 -6.25
N PRO A 153 9.64 41.19 -7.13
CA PRO A 153 9.76 41.26 -8.60
C PRO A 153 10.40 39.97 -9.21
N ILE A 154 10.61 40.02 -10.52
CA ILE A 154 11.09 39.00 -11.45
C ILE A 154 12.49 38.43 -11.12
N ALA A 155 12.56 37.11 -10.96
CA ALA A 155 13.76 36.30 -11.21
C ALA A 155 13.35 35.10 -12.09
N THR A 156 14.21 34.78 -13.06
CA THR A 156 14.06 33.79 -14.13
C THR A 156 13.40 32.46 -13.70
N PRO A 157 12.47 31.89 -14.51
CA PRO A 157 11.73 30.70 -14.12
C PRO A 157 12.61 29.46 -14.26
N VAL A 158 13.15 28.98 -13.14
CA VAL A 158 13.21 27.53 -12.96
C VAL A 158 11.78 27.15 -12.65
N THR A 159 11.09 26.50 -13.59
CA THR A 159 9.76 25.93 -13.37
C THR A 159 9.89 24.86 -12.30
N MET A 160 9.81 25.28 -11.03
CA MET A 160 9.53 24.37 -9.93
C MET A 160 8.20 23.72 -10.27
N PRO A 161 8.15 22.38 -10.40
CA PRO A 161 6.87 21.69 -10.50
C PRO A 161 6.00 22.18 -9.33
N ALA A 162 4.71 22.41 -9.57
CA ALA A 162 3.77 22.58 -8.48
C ALA A 162 4.01 21.45 -7.46
N PRO A 163 4.06 21.73 -6.14
CA PRO A 163 4.29 20.68 -5.16
C PRO A 163 3.23 19.62 -5.38
N GLY A 164 3.64 18.39 -5.70
CA GLY A 164 2.69 17.32 -5.96
C GLY A 164 2.03 16.87 -4.66
N PRO A 165 1.19 15.82 -4.74
CA PRO A 165 0.45 15.32 -3.60
C PRO A 165 1.38 15.09 -2.41
N ARG A 166 0.95 15.46 -1.21
CA ARG A 166 1.63 15.16 0.04
C ARG A 166 0.66 14.51 1.00
N ASP A 167 1.15 13.55 1.77
CA ASP A 167 0.40 13.09 2.93
C ASP A 167 0.29 14.23 3.94
N PRO A 168 -0.84 14.35 4.64
CA PRO A 168 -0.92 15.27 5.76
C PRO A 168 0.08 14.84 6.84
N GLN A 169 0.54 15.80 7.64
CA GLN A 169 1.21 15.46 8.88
C GLN A 169 0.17 14.87 9.83
N TRP A 170 0.35 13.61 10.20
CA TRP A 170 -0.58 12.90 11.07
C TRP A 170 -0.36 13.31 12.52
N ASP A 171 -1.30 14.08 13.09
CA ASP A 171 -1.35 14.30 14.53
C ASP A 171 -2.01 13.11 15.22
N LEU A 172 -1.18 12.13 15.61
CA LEU A 172 -1.65 10.91 16.26
C LEU A 172 -2.36 11.16 17.60
N GLN A 173 -2.15 12.31 18.26
CA GLN A 173 -2.86 12.64 19.50
C GLN A 173 -4.37 12.77 19.29
N LEU A 174 -4.82 13.11 18.07
CA LEU A 174 -6.24 13.20 17.72
C LEU A 174 -6.95 11.82 17.71
N TYR A 175 -6.17 10.73 17.70
CA TYR A 175 -6.63 9.34 17.64
C TYR A 175 -6.40 8.59 18.95
N ASP A 176 -5.92 9.28 19.99
CA ASP A 176 -5.57 8.67 21.27
C ASP A 176 -6.80 8.07 21.96
N ALA A 177 -6.79 6.75 22.10
CA ALA A 177 -7.86 5.94 22.68
C ALA A 177 -7.76 5.82 24.21
N ARG A 178 -6.79 6.47 24.87
CA ARG A 178 -6.68 6.47 26.34
C ARG A 178 -7.90 7.04 27.04
N GLY A 179 -8.63 7.96 26.40
CA GLY A 179 -9.82 8.62 26.95
C GLY A 179 -9.49 9.84 27.84
N ALA A 180 -10.46 10.74 28.01
CA ALA A 180 -10.30 11.93 28.86
C ALA A 180 -10.19 11.53 30.34
N GLY A 181 -9.21 12.08 31.06
CA GLY A 181 -8.97 11.76 32.48
C GLY A 181 -8.26 10.43 32.73
N ALA A 182 -7.60 9.87 31.71
CA ALA A 182 -6.77 8.67 31.83
C ALA A 182 -5.71 8.83 32.93
N ALA A 183 -5.88 8.11 34.04
CA ALA A 183 -4.90 8.02 35.11
C ALA A 183 -4.02 6.77 34.91
N THR A 184 -2.71 6.94 35.08
CA THR A 184 -1.80 5.79 35.24
C THR A 184 -2.21 5.03 36.49
N GLY A 185 -2.78 3.83 36.29
CA GLY A 185 -2.98 2.84 37.35
C GLY A 185 -1.66 2.42 38.01
N THR A 186 -1.78 1.68 39.12
CA THR A 186 -0.66 1.22 39.94
C THR A 186 0.37 0.44 39.10
N PRO A 187 1.65 0.83 39.09
CA PRO A 187 2.70 0.06 38.43
C PRO A 187 2.79 -1.35 39.02
N ILE A 188 2.85 -2.37 38.15
CA ILE A 188 3.01 -3.77 38.54
C ILE A 188 4.36 -4.24 38.00
N PRO A 189 5.30 -4.69 38.86
CA PRO A 189 6.59 -5.22 38.41
C PRO A 189 6.40 -6.37 37.40
N GLY A 190 7.18 -6.39 36.32
CA GLY A 190 7.03 -7.43 35.29
C GLY A 190 5.95 -7.14 34.25
N LYS A 191 5.27 -5.99 34.31
CA LYS A 191 4.12 -5.68 33.44
C LYS A 191 4.24 -4.33 32.73
N LYS A 192 3.96 -4.32 31.42
CA LYS A 192 3.72 -3.10 30.64
C LYS A 192 2.24 -2.70 30.78
N GLN A 193 2.01 -1.42 31.05
CA GLN A 193 0.67 -0.86 31.19
C GLN A 193 0.16 -0.32 29.84
N TYR A 194 -1.13 -0.57 29.57
CA TYR A 194 -1.88 -0.06 28.43
C TYR A 194 -3.15 0.61 28.95
N VAL A 195 -3.37 1.87 28.61
CA VAL A 195 -4.57 2.61 29.04
C VAL A 195 -5.52 2.71 27.85
N ILE A 196 -6.72 2.15 27.96
CA ILE A 196 -7.72 2.11 26.88
C ILE A 196 -9.07 2.52 27.45
N GLY A 197 -9.70 3.55 26.88
CA GLY A 197 -11.04 4.00 27.31
C GLY A 197 -11.12 4.34 28.80
N GLY A 198 -10.06 4.90 29.37
CA GLY A 198 -9.93 5.22 30.80
C GLY A 198 -9.65 4.01 31.71
N GLN A 199 -9.53 2.80 31.17
CA GLN A 199 -9.26 1.58 31.91
C GLN A 199 -7.79 1.14 31.79
N ASN A 200 -7.27 0.51 32.84
CA ASN A 200 -5.88 0.06 32.92
C ASN A 200 -5.78 -1.44 32.63
N TYR A 201 -5.02 -1.78 31.59
CA TYR A 201 -4.67 -3.14 31.21
C TYR A 201 -3.17 -3.36 31.39
N TYR A 202 -2.78 -4.58 31.77
CA TYR A 202 -1.40 -4.96 32.05
C TYR A 202 -1.02 -6.16 31.20
N GLY A 203 -0.03 -6.00 30.32
CA GLY A 203 0.60 -7.08 29.55
C GLY A 203 1.95 -7.46 30.15
N ASP A 204 2.50 -8.60 29.75
CA ASP A 204 3.86 -8.99 30.14
C ASP A 204 4.89 -8.01 29.54
N GLU A 205 5.80 -7.48 30.38
CA GLU A 205 6.87 -6.58 29.91
C GLU A 205 7.88 -7.30 29.01
N LEU A 206 8.02 -8.62 29.19
CA LEU A 206 8.88 -9.45 28.35
C LEU A 206 8.22 -9.78 27.01
N PHE A 207 6.92 -9.47 26.84
CA PHE A 207 6.26 -9.67 25.56
C PHE A 207 6.83 -8.76 24.48
N SER A 208 7.37 -9.38 23.43
CA SER A 208 8.01 -8.69 22.32
C SER A 208 7.39 -9.14 21.01
N LEU A 209 6.84 -8.19 20.24
CA LEU A 209 6.30 -8.44 18.90
C LEU A 209 7.38 -8.85 17.90
N ASP A 210 8.61 -8.34 18.05
CA ASP A 210 9.76 -8.72 17.22
C ASP A 210 9.98 -10.25 17.24
N HIS A 211 9.72 -10.88 18.38
CA HIS A 211 10.00 -12.30 18.63
C HIS A 211 8.74 -13.16 18.81
N TYR A 212 7.56 -12.55 19.02
CA TYR A 212 6.23 -13.11 19.28
C TYR A 212 6.21 -14.34 20.22
N LYS A 213 7.18 -14.46 21.13
CA LYS A 213 7.41 -15.69 21.91
C LYS A 213 8.10 -15.50 23.26
N ALA A 214 8.66 -14.33 23.54
CA ALA A 214 9.02 -13.95 24.90
C ALA A 214 7.73 -13.47 25.60
N GLY A 215 7.48 -13.89 26.83
CA GLY A 215 6.33 -13.46 27.63
C GLY A 215 4.93 -13.96 27.23
N ASP A 216 3.94 -13.62 28.05
CA ASP A 216 2.50 -13.87 27.81
C ASP A 216 1.89 -12.73 26.98
N ASN A 217 1.22 -13.08 25.88
CA ASN A 217 0.55 -12.11 25.00
C ASN A 217 -0.82 -11.66 25.53
N ARG A 218 -1.29 -12.18 26.67
CA ARG A 218 -2.55 -11.78 27.30
C ARG A 218 -2.44 -10.43 28.00
N LEU A 219 -3.56 -9.71 27.99
CA LEU A 219 -3.76 -8.50 28.76
C LEU A 219 -4.66 -8.79 29.96
N TYR A 220 -4.30 -8.21 31.09
CA TYR A 220 -4.97 -8.39 32.36
C TYR A 220 -5.54 -7.08 32.89
N MET A 221 -6.68 -7.14 33.54
CA MET A 221 -7.24 -6.01 34.29
C MET A 221 -7.27 -6.39 35.77
N GLN A 222 -6.91 -5.45 36.64
CA GLN A 222 -6.97 -5.65 38.08
C GLN A 222 -8.40 -5.44 38.58
N ASN A 223 -8.95 -6.42 39.31
CA ASN A 223 -10.26 -6.27 39.93
C ASN A 223 -10.16 -5.50 41.27
N ALA A 224 -11.31 -5.22 41.91
CA ALA A 224 -11.37 -4.49 43.18
C ALA A 224 -10.56 -5.14 44.33
N ASN A 225 -10.27 -6.44 44.24
CA ASN A 225 -9.51 -7.20 45.24
C ASN A 225 -8.01 -7.27 44.90
N GLY A 226 -7.55 -6.56 43.85
CA GLY A 226 -6.15 -6.56 43.43
C GLY A 226 -5.75 -7.75 42.54
N VAL A 227 -6.67 -8.65 42.20
CA VAL A 227 -6.39 -9.85 41.41
C VAL A 227 -6.44 -9.55 39.91
N LEU A 228 -5.43 -9.99 39.16
CA LEU A 228 -5.35 -9.86 37.71
C LEU A 228 -6.26 -10.88 37.00
N GLN A 229 -7.18 -10.38 36.18
CA GLN A 229 -8.08 -11.20 35.36
C GLN A 229 -7.78 -10.99 33.87
N PRO A 230 -7.67 -12.05 33.05
CA PRO A 230 -7.46 -11.90 31.61
C PRO A 230 -8.65 -11.19 30.96
N ARG A 231 -8.37 -10.12 30.21
CA ARG A 231 -9.37 -9.24 29.57
C ARG A 231 -8.98 -8.85 28.14
N GLY A 232 -7.99 -9.51 27.55
CA GLY A 232 -7.60 -9.29 26.16
C GLY A 232 -6.33 -10.04 25.78
N SER A 233 -5.86 -9.80 24.57
CA SER A 233 -4.60 -10.32 24.05
C SER A 233 -4.04 -9.44 22.93
N ILE A 234 -2.74 -9.57 22.68
CA ILE A 234 -2.05 -8.98 21.54
C ILE A 234 -1.84 -10.07 20.48
N THR A 235 -2.28 -9.80 19.24
CA THR A 235 -2.16 -10.73 18.11
C THR A 235 -0.75 -10.71 17.50
N GLU A 236 -0.46 -11.66 16.59
CA GLU A 236 0.83 -11.73 15.88
C GLU A 236 1.09 -10.51 14.99
N ASP A 237 0.01 -9.82 14.57
CA ASP A 237 0.08 -8.60 13.78
C ASP A 237 0.12 -7.33 14.65
N GLY A 238 0.23 -7.46 15.97
CA GLY A 238 0.35 -6.33 16.90
C GLY A 238 -0.97 -5.69 17.31
N MET A 239 -2.11 -6.23 16.85
CA MET A 239 -3.42 -5.73 17.24
C MET A 239 -3.74 -6.16 18.67
N ILE A 240 -4.19 -5.21 19.48
CA ILE A 240 -4.70 -5.43 20.82
C ILE A 240 -6.21 -5.67 20.73
N GLN A 241 -6.65 -6.85 21.19
CA GLN A 241 -8.06 -7.24 21.21
C GLN A 241 -8.53 -7.41 22.65
N LEU A 242 -9.57 -6.68 23.04
CA LEU A 242 -10.14 -6.75 24.38
C LEU A 242 -11.32 -7.75 24.42
N SER A 243 -11.49 -8.43 25.55
CA SER A 243 -12.59 -9.37 25.76
C SER A 243 -13.91 -8.62 25.93
N GLY A 244 -14.90 -8.91 25.09
CA GLY A 244 -16.26 -8.35 25.19
C GLY A 244 -16.77 -7.70 23.91
N ASP A 245 -15.87 -7.21 23.06
CA ASP A 245 -16.20 -6.70 21.73
C ASP A 245 -15.09 -7.07 20.73
N PRO A 246 -15.23 -8.19 20.00
CA PRO A 246 -14.21 -8.64 19.06
C PRO A 246 -14.12 -7.77 17.79
N ALA A 247 -15.08 -6.86 17.56
CA ALA A 247 -15.09 -6.00 16.38
C ALA A 247 -14.18 -4.77 16.55
N VAL A 248 -13.80 -4.43 17.78
CA VAL A 248 -12.92 -3.30 18.10
C VAL A 248 -11.54 -3.81 18.47
N ALA A 249 -10.54 -3.33 17.76
CA ALA A 249 -9.14 -3.56 18.10
C ALA A 249 -8.44 -2.23 18.39
N TYR A 250 -7.25 -2.31 18.97
CA TYR A 250 -6.40 -1.18 19.24
C TYR A 250 -5.00 -1.45 18.72
N LEU A 251 -4.29 -0.39 18.39
CA LEU A 251 -2.93 -0.47 17.87
C LEU A 251 -2.05 0.55 18.57
N GLU A 252 -0.82 0.17 18.91
CA GLU A 252 0.18 1.14 19.37
C GLU A 252 0.90 1.68 18.13
N VAL A 253 0.65 2.96 17.80
CA VAL A 253 1.30 3.66 16.68
C VAL A 253 2.18 4.76 17.24
N GLY A 254 3.49 4.62 17.04
CA GLY A 254 4.47 5.48 17.72
C GLY A 254 4.41 5.26 19.23
N SER A 255 3.98 6.29 19.97
CA SER A 255 3.77 6.23 21.42
C SER A 255 2.29 6.43 21.81
N VAL A 256 1.38 6.32 20.85
CA VAL A 256 -0.05 6.55 21.04
C VAL A 256 -0.81 5.26 20.81
N LEU A 257 -1.76 4.98 21.70
CA LEU A 257 -2.65 3.85 21.53
C LEU A 257 -3.91 4.33 20.82
N VAL A 258 -4.20 3.76 19.65
CA VAL A 258 -5.30 4.20 18.78
C VAL A 258 -6.35 3.11 18.65
N ARG A 259 -7.61 3.52 18.49
CA ARG A 259 -8.71 2.60 18.16
C ARG A 259 -8.70 2.33 16.67
N VAL A 260 -8.84 1.06 16.30
CA VAL A 260 -8.97 0.64 14.92
C VAL A 260 -10.23 -0.20 14.72
N GLU A 261 -10.88 0.01 13.58
CA GLU A 261 -12.05 -0.76 13.16
C GLU A 261 -11.82 -1.33 11.76
N LEU A 262 -12.43 -2.49 11.49
CA LEU A 262 -12.42 -3.07 10.16
C LEU A 262 -13.55 -2.43 9.33
N ASP A 263 -13.18 -1.70 8.29
CA ASP A 263 -14.12 -1.29 7.25
C ASP A 263 -14.40 -2.52 6.37
N SER A 264 -15.60 -3.09 6.49
CA SER A 264 -16.03 -4.26 5.73
C SER A 264 -16.24 -3.98 4.23
N THR A 265 -16.45 -2.72 3.85
CA THR A 265 -16.64 -2.32 2.44
C THR A 265 -15.31 -2.33 1.69
N ARG A 266 -14.23 -1.88 2.34
CA ARG A 266 -12.87 -1.90 1.78
C ARG A 266 -12.06 -3.12 2.23
N ASN A 267 -12.56 -3.88 3.20
CA ASN A 267 -11.85 -4.93 3.93
C ASN A 267 -10.46 -4.48 4.43
N LYS A 268 -10.44 -3.32 5.09
CA LYS A 268 -9.21 -2.65 5.54
C LYS A 268 -9.40 -2.05 6.92
N TYR A 269 -8.36 -2.11 7.75
CA TYR A 269 -8.41 -1.46 9.06
C TYR A 269 -8.31 0.06 8.91
N GLN A 270 -9.04 0.78 9.75
CA GLN A 270 -9.06 2.24 9.78
C GLN A 270 -8.83 2.73 11.21
N LEU A 271 -7.95 3.70 11.40
CA LEU A 271 -7.86 4.47 12.64
C LEU A 271 -9.10 5.33 12.78
N ILE A 272 -9.73 5.23 13.94
CA ILE A 272 -10.93 6.02 14.26
C ILE A 272 -10.51 7.21 15.14
N PRO A 273 -10.86 8.45 14.74
CA PRO A 273 -10.58 9.62 15.56
C PRO A 273 -11.30 9.52 16.91
N ASN A 274 -10.74 10.14 17.94
CA ASN A 274 -11.46 10.27 19.21
C ASN A 274 -12.73 11.13 18.99
N GLY A 275 -13.86 10.71 19.56
CA GLY A 275 -15.23 11.17 19.22
C GLY A 275 -15.52 12.67 19.41
N SER A 276 -14.55 13.47 19.86
CA SER A 276 -14.60 14.93 19.94
C SER A 276 -13.99 15.66 18.74
N ASN A 277 -13.30 14.96 17.83
CA ASN A 277 -12.43 15.59 16.82
C ASN A 277 -12.96 15.37 15.40
N SER A 278 -12.94 16.41 14.56
CA SER A 278 -13.28 16.36 13.12
C SER A 278 -12.19 15.73 12.25
N ALA A 279 -11.28 14.96 12.83
CA ALA A 279 -10.17 14.35 12.11
C ALA A 279 -10.69 13.20 11.21
N PRO A 280 -10.16 13.04 9.99
CA PRO A 280 -10.59 11.96 9.11
C PRO A 280 -10.09 10.60 9.62
N GLY A 281 -10.79 9.51 9.31
CA GLY A 281 -10.26 8.17 9.56
C GLY A 281 -9.06 7.87 8.64
N ILE A 282 -8.07 7.12 9.15
CA ILE A 282 -6.85 6.78 8.39
C ILE A 282 -6.86 5.30 8.07
N TYR A 283 -6.97 4.94 6.80
CA TYR A 283 -6.86 3.54 6.38
C TYR A 283 -5.43 3.04 6.53
N LEU A 284 -5.27 1.80 6.97
CA LEU A 284 -3.99 1.19 7.27
C LEU A 284 -3.64 0.06 6.31
N ASP A 285 -2.39 0.03 5.88
CA ASP A 285 -1.73 -1.15 5.34
C ASP A 285 -0.89 -1.82 6.42
N THR A 286 -0.65 -3.12 6.27
CA THR A 286 0.45 -3.80 6.97
C THR A 286 1.76 -3.05 6.66
N GLY A 287 2.68 -2.95 7.61
CA GLY A 287 3.99 -2.36 7.36
C GLY A 287 5.01 -3.41 6.92
N GLY A 288 6.25 -2.98 6.71
CA GLY A 288 7.32 -3.90 6.29
C GLY A 288 7.97 -4.65 7.43
N SER A 289 7.93 -4.07 8.64
CA SER A 289 8.40 -4.72 9.86
C SER A 289 7.29 -5.57 10.48
N ARG A 290 7.68 -6.60 11.23
CA ARG A 290 6.71 -7.49 11.89
C ARG A 290 5.79 -6.70 12.81
N ALA A 291 4.49 -6.99 12.75
CA ALA A 291 3.46 -6.36 13.57
C ALA A 291 3.43 -4.82 13.47
N SER A 292 3.87 -4.28 12.33
CA SER A 292 3.82 -2.85 12.03
C SER A 292 2.69 -2.55 11.04
N TRP A 293 2.28 -1.29 11.04
CA TRP A 293 1.23 -0.76 10.17
C TRP A 293 1.65 0.62 9.69
N VAL A 294 1.20 1.00 8.51
CA VAL A 294 1.46 2.30 7.88
C VAL A 294 0.17 2.84 7.27
N PRO A 295 0.02 4.17 7.13
CA PRO A 295 -1.13 4.71 6.40
C PRO A 295 -1.14 4.21 4.95
N GLU A 296 -2.35 4.02 4.42
CA GLU A 296 -2.59 3.81 3.00
C GLU A 296 -2.13 5.05 2.21
N MET A 297 -1.58 4.83 1.00
CA MET A 297 -1.34 5.94 0.08
C MET A 297 -2.64 6.70 -0.21
N ARG A 298 -2.57 7.99 -0.52
CA ARG A 298 -3.73 8.83 -0.83
C ARG A 298 -4.30 8.55 -2.22
N LEU A 299 -4.95 7.39 -2.35
CA LEU A 299 -5.45 6.85 -3.62
C LEU A 299 -6.39 7.82 -4.35
N ASP A 300 -7.15 8.62 -3.61
CA ASP A 300 -8.02 9.69 -4.11
C ASP A 300 -7.28 10.86 -4.78
N SER A 301 -5.99 11.03 -4.46
CA SER A 301 -5.18 12.20 -4.80
C SER A 301 -4.03 11.87 -5.77
N ILE A 302 -3.86 10.60 -6.16
CA ILE A 302 -2.68 10.12 -6.93
C ILE A 302 -3.05 9.45 -8.26
N GLY A 303 -4.17 9.85 -8.88
CA GLY A 303 -4.68 9.26 -10.12
C GLY A 303 -3.64 9.19 -11.26
N ALA A 304 -2.77 10.20 -11.40
CA ALA A 304 -1.70 10.18 -12.40
C ALA A 304 -0.68 9.06 -12.14
N ILE A 305 -0.30 8.84 -10.88
CA ILE A 305 0.61 7.75 -10.48
C ILE A 305 -0.05 6.39 -10.74
N ILE A 306 -1.33 6.25 -10.36
CA ILE A 306 -2.12 5.04 -10.60
C ILE A 306 -2.16 4.70 -12.09
N ASN A 307 -2.44 5.68 -12.94
CA ASN A 307 -2.52 5.47 -14.38
C ASN A 307 -1.16 5.09 -14.98
N ALA A 308 -0.08 5.73 -14.56
CA ALA A 308 1.28 5.38 -14.99
C ALA A 308 1.69 3.97 -14.52
N ALA A 309 1.32 3.59 -13.30
CA ALA A 309 1.56 2.25 -12.77
C ALA A 309 0.76 1.18 -13.53
N ARG A 310 -0.53 1.43 -13.80
CA ARG A 310 -1.37 0.55 -14.63
C ARG A 310 -0.78 0.37 -16.02
N LYS A 311 -0.38 1.46 -16.69
CA LYS A 311 0.26 1.41 -18.01
C LYS A 311 1.57 0.59 -17.97
N SER A 312 2.40 0.79 -16.95
CA SER A 312 3.64 0.01 -16.76
C SER A 312 3.39 -1.49 -16.61
N LEU A 313 2.25 -1.88 -16.05
CA LEU A 313 1.84 -3.28 -15.87
C LEU A 313 0.98 -3.83 -17.02
N GLY A 314 0.71 -3.01 -18.05
CA GLY A 314 -0.11 -3.41 -19.21
C GLY A 314 -1.63 -3.30 -19.01
N TYR A 315 -2.10 -2.63 -17.96
CA TYR A 315 -3.52 -2.49 -17.60
C TYR A 315 -4.17 -1.22 -18.19
N THR A 316 -4.00 -0.97 -19.49
CA THR A 316 -4.32 0.30 -20.17
C THR A 316 -5.82 0.64 -20.30
N GLY A 317 -6.73 -0.28 -19.93
CA GLY A 317 -8.19 -0.05 -19.95
C GLY A 317 -8.83 0.07 -18.55
N VAL A 318 -8.07 -0.01 -17.47
CA VAL A 318 -8.62 -0.04 -16.11
C VAL A 318 -8.80 1.37 -15.57
N THR A 319 -10.04 1.71 -15.20
CA THR A 319 -10.47 3.04 -14.74
C THR A 319 -11.14 3.02 -13.37
N SER A 320 -11.16 1.87 -12.70
CA SER A 320 -11.69 1.74 -11.33
C SER A 320 -10.99 2.71 -10.37
N ASP A 321 -11.74 3.20 -9.39
CA ASP A 321 -11.20 4.01 -8.31
C ASP A 321 -10.73 3.10 -7.17
N MET A 322 -9.42 3.05 -6.93
CA MET A 322 -8.83 2.20 -5.88
C MET A 322 -9.18 2.67 -4.46
N SER A 323 -9.65 3.91 -4.30
CA SER A 323 -10.09 4.43 -3.00
C SER A 323 -11.47 3.90 -2.58
N GLN A 324 -12.21 3.26 -3.51
CA GLN A 324 -13.59 2.86 -3.29
C GLN A 324 -13.75 1.34 -3.27
N GLY A 325 -14.42 0.82 -2.24
CA GLY A 325 -14.77 -0.59 -2.13
C GLY A 325 -13.57 -1.54 -2.10
N LEU A 326 -13.82 -2.79 -2.50
CA LEU A 326 -12.79 -3.82 -2.62
C LEU A 326 -11.98 -3.62 -3.90
N MET A 327 -10.65 -3.59 -3.77
CA MET A 327 -9.75 -3.57 -4.92
C MET A 327 -9.88 -4.87 -5.73
N SER A 328 -10.01 -4.72 -7.04
CA SER A 328 -9.88 -5.83 -7.99
C SER A 328 -8.47 -6.46 -7.93
N THR A 329 -8.29 -7.65 -8.49
CA THR A 329 -6.95 -8.27 -8.58
C THR A 329 -5.93 -7.37 -9.28
N VAL A 330 -6.36 -6.71 -10.36
CA VAL A 330 -5.52 -5.77 -11.13
C VAL A 330 -5.17 -4.54 -10.29
N ASP A 331 -6.13 -4.02 -9.53
CA ASP A 331 -5.89 -2.88 -8.65
C ASP A 331 -4.96 -3.22 -7.49
N LYS A 332 -5.11 -4.41 -6.90
CA LYS A 332 -4.19 -4.90 -5.87
C LYS A 332 -2.76 -5.04 -6.40
N GLN A 333 -2.58 -5.60 -7.60
CA GLN A 333 -1.27 -5.70 -8.23
C GLN A 333 -0.65 -4.32 -8.51
N THR A 334 -1.46 -3.39 -9.01
CA THR A 334 -1.01 -2.01 -9.25
C THR A 334 -0.65 -1.31 -7.95
N TYR A 335 -1.48 -1.45 -6.91
CA TYR A 335 -1.25 -0.88 -5.59
C TYR A 335 0.02 -1.43 -4.95
N CYS A 336 0.21 -2.75 -4.99
CA CYS A 336 1.40 -3.40 -4.50
C CYS A 336 2.66 -2.88 -5.20
N TYR A 337 2.64 -2.75 -6.53
CA TYR A 337 3.76 -2.19 -7.29
C TYR A 337 4.09 -0.75 -6.89
N MET A 338 3.09 0.12 -6.79
CA MET A 338 3.27 1.51 -6.32
C MET A 338 3.87 1.56 -4.91
N ARG A 339 3.29 0.78 -3.98
CA ARG A 339 3.69 0.78 -2.58
C ARG A 339 5.12 0.27 -2.43
N GLN A 340 5.49 -0.82 -3.09
CA GLN A 340 6.85 -1.34 -3.06
C GLN A 340 7.85 -0.32 -3.63
N TYR A 341 7.53 0.33 -4.76
CA TYR A 341 8.45 1.30 -5.33
C TYR A 341 8.61 2.53 -4.41
N ALA A 342 7.52 3.01 -3.83
CA ALA A 342 7.55 4.11 -2.86
C ALA A 342 8.43 3.77 -1.64
N ARG A 343 8.27 2.56 -1.08
CA ARG A 343 9.08 2.06 0.04
C ARG A 343 10.56 1.97 -0.34
N GLN A 344 10.88 1.46 -1.52
CA GLN A 344 12.25 1.43 -2.03
C GLN A 344 12.83 2.84 -2.16
N MET A 345 12.08 3.80 -2.69
CA MET A 345 12.53 5.19 -2.83
C MET A 345 12.84 5.81 -1.46
N ILE A 346 11.99 5.61 -0.45
CA ILE A 346 12.28 6.04 0.92
C ILE A 346 13.60 5.44 1.43
N ALA A 347 13.76 4.13 1.21
CA ALA A 347 14.92 3.39 1.65
C ALA A 347 16.21 3.81 0.94
N PHE A 348 16.11 4.29 -0.30
CA PHE A 348 17.20 4.83 -1.09
C PHE A 348 17.47 6.29 -0.71
N ASP A 349 16.48 7.15 -0.67
CA ASP A 349 16.65 8.60 -0.54
C ASP A 349 17.17 9.04 0.81
N ASN A 350 16.87 8.29 1.86
CA ASN A 350 17.33 8.59 3.20
C ASN A 350 18.67 7.86 3.49
N PRO A 351 19.81 8.57 3.61
CA PRO A 351 21.10 7.92 3.83
C PRO A 351 21.16 7.10 5.12
N ARG A 352 20.42 7.50 6.17
CA ARG A 352 20.35 6.74 7.43
C ARG A 352 19.65 5.40 7.22
N ILE A 353 18.55 5.38 6.47
CA ILE A 353 17.82 4.14 6.15
C ILE A 353 18.61 3.29 5.14
N ARG A 354 19.26 3.92 4.16
CA ARG A 354 20.07 3.24 3.15
C ARG A 354 21.25 2.49 3.77
N ASN A 355 21.91 3.08 4.75
CA ASN A 355 23.09 2.50 5.38
C ASN A 355 22.77 1.65 6.63
N ALA A 356 21.50 1.54 7.01
CA ALA A 356 21.10 0.73 8.16
C ALA A 356 21.20 -0.78 7.85
N PRO A 357 21.45 -1.62 8.89
CA PRO A 357 21.37 -3.07 8.77
C PRO A 357 20.02 -3.52 8.21
N VAL A 358 20.01 -4.55 7.36
CA VAL A 358 18.78 -5.04 6.71
C VAL A 358 17.64 -5.28 7.69
N GLN A 359 17.91 -5.88 8.86
CA GLN A 359 16.86 -6.15 9.87
C GLN A 359 16.21 -4.89 10.49
N GLN A 360 16.82 -3.71 10.37
CA GLN A 360 16.28 -2.45 10.90
C GLN A 360 15.58 -1.62 9.83
N ARG A 361 15.88 -1.84 8.54
CA ARG A 361 15.45 -0.95 7.46
C ARG A 361 13.93 -0.84 7.37
N ASP A 362 13.21 -1.96 7.42
CA ASP A 362 11.75 -1.94 7.25
C ASP A 362 11.08 -1.10 8.34
N ARG A 363 11.51 -1.25 9.60
CA ARG A 363 11.01 -0.42 10.72
C ARG A 363 11.31 1.07 10.49
N MET A 364 12.49 1.40 9.98
CA MET A 364 12.84 2.80 9.69
C MET A 364 12.05 3.37 8.51
N ILE A 365 11.71 2.56 7.50
CA ILE A 365 10.82 2.95 6.40
C ILE A 365 9.41 3.20 6.92
N ASP A 366 8.88 2.29 7.73
CA ASP A 366 7.53 2.42 8.30
C ASP A 366 7.41 3.68 9.17
N ALA A 367 8.41 3.94 10.03
CA ALA A 367 8.50 5.17 10.82
C ALA A 367 8.63 6.43 9.95
N HIS A 368 9.37 6.35 8.83
CA HIS A 368 9.49 7.44 7.88
C HIS A 368 8.14 7.78 7.25
N ILE A 369 7.35 6.78 6.84
CA ILE A 369 6.02 6.98 6.24
C ILE A 369 5.09 7.71 7.23
N TRP A 370 5.06 7.31 8.50
CA TRP A 370 4.26 8.01 9.51
C TRP A 370 4.67 9.48 9.70
N THR A 371 5.97 9.77 9.60
CA THR A 371 6.50 11.10 9.91
C THR A 371 6.49 12.04 8.69
N HIS A 372 6.75 11.51 7.50
CA HIS A 372 7.00 12.29 6.28
C HIS A 372 6.09 11.94 5.10
N GLY A 373 5.30 10.85 5.21
CA GLY A 373 4.48 10.34 4.12
C GLY A 373 5.26 9.58 3.04
N TYR A 374 4.55 9.24 1.96
CA TYR A 374 5.11 8.64 0.76
C TYR A 374 5.69 9.68 -0.21
N PRO A 375 6.74 9.33 -0.98
CA PRO A 375 7.40 10.24 -1.91
C PRO A 375 6.66 10.34 -3.26
N TYR A 376 5.43 10.85 -3.28
CA TYR A 376 4.56 10.86 -4.46
C TYR A 376 5.19 11.52 -5.69
N ASP A 377 5.91 12.64 -5.53
CA ASP A 377 6.58 13.33 -6.64
C ASP A 377 7.58 12.42 -7.35
N ARG A 378 8.42 11.72 -6.59
CA ARG A 378 9.41 10.79 -7.16
C ARG A 378 8.77 9.52 -7.70
N LEU A 379 7.74 9.04 -7.00
CA LEU A 379 6.98 7.87 -7.44
C LEU A 379 6.34 8.14 -8.81
N LEU A 380 5.76 9.33 -9.02
CA LEU A 380 5.24 9.75 -10.31
C LEU A 380 6.33 9.72 -11.39
N LEU A 381 7.51 10.30 -11.12
CA LEU A 381 8.63 10.31 -12.06
C LEU A 381 9.09 8.90 -12.44
N GLY A 382 9.28 8.02 -11.44
CA GLY A 382 9.69 6.63 -11.68
C GLY A 382 8.64 5.82 -12.44
N MET A 383 7.36 5.99 -12.10
CA MET A 383 6.26 5.31 -12.79
C MET A 383 6.09 5.80 -14.23
N HIS A 384 6.15 7.12 -14.47
CA HIS A 384 6.09 7.64 -15.83
C HIS A 384 7.24 7.16 -16.69
N ALA A 385 8.47 7.22 -16.17
CA ALA A 385 9.63 6.78 -16.92
C ALA A 385 9.51 5.31 -17.36
N ARG A 386 9.01 4.44 -16.47
CA ARG A 386 8.74 3.03 -16.81
C ARG A 386 7.56 2.86 -17.75
N ALA A 387 6.49 3.64 -17.58
CA ALA A 387 5.30 3.58 -18.44
C ALA A 387 5.60 3.99 -19.89
N GLU A 388 6.49 4.96 -20.08
CA GLU A 388 6.89 5.45 -21.41
C GLU A 388 8.13 4.75 -21.97
N GLY A 389 8.76 3.84 -21.21
CA GLY A 389 9.98 3.16 -21.64
C GLY A 389 11.19 4.10 -21.83
N VAL A 390 11.23 5.21 -21.07
CA VAL A 390 12.32 6.19 -21.12
C VAL A 390 13.29 6.01 -19.95
N ALA A 391 14.47 6.60 -20.05
CA ALA A 391 15.46 6.57 -18.98
C ALA A 391 14.92 7.19 -17.69
N LEU A 392 15.32 6.63 -16.54
CA LEU A 392 14.95 7.18 -15.23
C LEU A 392 15.58 8.57 -15.04
N PRO A 393 14.83 9.55 -14.51
CA PRO A 393 15.37 10.84 -14.15
C PRO A 393 16.48 10.74 -13.07
N PRO A 394 17.42 11.69 -13.03
CA PRO A 394 18.42 11.75 -11.96
C PRO A 394 17.78 11.71 -10.56
N GLY A 395 18.32 10.88 -9.67
CA GLY A 395 17.80 10.74 -8.30
C GLY A 395 16.58 9.83 -8.16
N VAL A 396 16.10 9.20 -9.24
CA VAL A 396 15.09 8.13 -9.16
C VAL A 396 15.79 6.78 -9.26
N VAL A 397 15.59 5.93 -8.25
CA VAL A 397 16.20 4.59 -8.20
C VAL A 397 15.48 3.62 -9.15
N GLN A 398 16.22 2.71 -9.78
CA GLN A 398 15.65 1.63 -10.57
C GLN A 398 14.82 0.69 -9.67
N PHE A 399 13.58 0.37 -10.09
CA PHE A 399 12.72 -0.49 -9.31
C PHE A 399 13.34 -1.88 -9.09
N ASP A 400 13.36 -2.30 -7.83
CA ASP A 400 13.75 -3.61 -7.35
C ASP A 400 12.68 -4.05 -6.33
N ALA A 401 11.86 -5.03 -6.69
CA ALA A 401 10.71 -5.44 -5.88
C ALA A 401 11.14 -5.85 -4.46
N PHE A 402 12.27 -6.55 -4.31
CA PHE A 402 12.76 -6.96 -2.99
C PHE A 402 13.13 -5.77 -2.10
N GLN A 403 13.57 -4.63 -2.65
CA GLN A 403 13.86 -3.45 -1.84
C GLN A 403 12.59 -2.78 -1.29
N GLY A 404 11.45 -2.98 -1.94
CA GLY A 404 10.14 -2.47 -1.50
C GLY A 404 9.32 -3.43 -0.63
N MET A 405 9.59 -4.73 -0.75
CA MET A 405 8.92 -5.78 0.00
C MET A 405 9.25 -5.77 1.49
N ALA A 406 8.28 -6.18 2.30
CA ALA A 406 8.45 -6.47 3.71
C ALA A 406 9.35 -7.68 3.96
N THR A 407 9.95 -7.76 5.14
CA THR A 407 10.78 -8.90 5.55
C THR A 407 10.00 -9.82 6.49
N VAL A 408 10.00 -11.12 6.18
CA VAL A 408 9.34 -12.14 7.00
C VAL A 408 10.32 -12.63 8.06
N ALA A 409 10.01 -12.39 9.34
CA ALA A 409 10.81 -12.92 10.43
C ALA A 409 10.58 -14.44 10.59
N ALA A 410 11.67 -15.18 10.78
CA ALA A 410 11.61 -16.60 11.07
C ALA A 410 10.95 -16.85 12.44
N ARG A 411 10.12 -17.89 12.51
CA ARG A 411 9.61 -18.44 13.76
C ARG A 411 10.67 -19.35 14.41
N ARG A 412 10.42 -19.83 15.64
CA ARG A 412 11.29 -20.83 16.31
C ARG A 412 11.66 -21.96 15.33
N GLU A 413 12.91 -22.40 15.45
CA GLU A 413 13.49 -23.46 14.63
C GLU A 413 13.62 -23.12 13.13
N GLY A 414 13.67 -21.82 12.79
CA GLY A 414 13.91 -21.38 11.41
C GLY A 414 12.76 -21.69 10.46
N THR A 415 11.52 -21.59 10.96
CA THR A 415 10.30 -21.93 10.21
C THR A 415 9.54 -20.70 9.73
N PHE A 416 8.88 -20.81 8.59
CA PHE A 416 8.09 -19.75 7.95
C PHE A 416 6.71 -20.27 7.56
N ASN A 417 5.67 -19.46 7.78
CA ASN A 417 4.29 -19.79 7.41
C ASN A 417 3.99 -19.25 6.00
N LEU A 418 3.91 -20.14 5.01
CA LEU A 418 3.66 -19.77 3.63
C LEU A 418 2.25 -19.26 3.38
N GLU A 419 1.25 -19.71 4.14
CA GLU A 419 -0.11 -19.20 4.01
C GLU A 419 -0.16 -17.73 4.41
N ALA A 420 0.45 -17.38 5.55
CA ALA A 420 0.53 -15.99 6.00
C ALA A 420 1.30 -15.10 5.02
N VAL A 421 2.38 -15.63 4.42
CA VAL A 421 3.13 -14.93 3.37
C VAL A 421 2.29 -14.75 2.11
N ALA A 422 1.59 -15.79 1.65
CA ALA A 422 0.88 -15.77 0.38
C ALA A 422 -0.39 -14.90 0.37
N VAL A 423 -0.99 -14.63 1.53
CA VAL A 423 -2.19 -13.76 1.64
C VAL A 423 -1.86 -12.29 1.83
N ASN A 424 -0.61 -11.95 2.15
CA ASN A 424 -0.15 -10.58 2.33
C ASN A 424 0.78 -10.17 1.20
N ASP A 425 0.26 -9.32 0.32
CA ASP A 425 0.93 -8.84 -0.89
C ASP A 425 2.19 -7.98 -0.63
N GLN A 426 2.49 -7.63 0.61
CA GLN A 426 3.78 -7.03 0.99
C GLN A 426 4.88 -8.05 1.24
N LEU A 427 4.51 -9.26 1.65
CA LEU A 427 5.46 -10.26 2.12
C LEU A 427 6.04 -11.09 0.98
N HIS A 428 5.38 -11.11 -0.18
CA HIS A 428 5.82 -11.92 -1.31
C HIS A 428 6.10 -11.08 -2.56
N TYR A 429 6.96 -11.63 -3.41
CA TYR A 429 7.33 -11.04 -4.69
C TYR A 429 6.08 -10.89 -5.56
N PRO A 430 5.90 -9.77 -6.28
CA PRO A 430 4.70 -9.50 -7.04
C PRO A 430 4.33 -10.66 -7.96
N TYR A 431 3.09 -11.11 -7.87
CA TYR A 431 2.59 -12.14 -8.77
C TYR A 431 2.44 -11.57 -10.18
N ARG A 432 3.08 -12.23 -11.15
CA ARG A 432 2.86 -12.00 -12.58
C ARG A 432 2.65 -13.33 -13.29
N GLY A 433 1.99 -13.26 -14.46
CA GLY A 433 1.91 -14.40 -15.35
C GLY A 433 3.31 -14.88 -15.75
N ARG A 434 3.47 -16.20 -15.91
CA ARG A 434 4.69 -16.76 -16.49
C ARG A 434 4.80 -16.32 -17.94
N ARG A 435 6.01 -15.97 -18.35
CA ARG A 435 6.33 -15.77 -19.78
C ARG A 435 6.39 -17.12 -20.50
N GLY A 436 6.35 -17.11 -21.82
CA GLY A 436 6.35 -18.34 -22.62
C GLY A 436 7.60 -19.21 -22.39
N ASP A 437 8.77 -18.58 -22.28
CA ASP A 437 10.03 -19.24 -21.93
C ASP A 437 10.04 -19.81 -20.50
N GLU A 438 9.44 -19.11 -19.54
CA GLU A 438 9.29 -19.60 -18.15
C GLU A 438 8.33 -20.79 -18.05
N GLN A 439 7.34 -20.86 -18.94
CA GLN A 439 6.38 -21.95 -19.00
C GLN A 439 7.06 -23.27 -19.40
N ASP A 440 8.02 -23.24 -20.32
CA ASP A 440 8.79 -24.43 -20.72
C ASP A 440 9.56 -25.04 -19.53
N PHE A 441 10.19 -24.20 -18.70
CA PHE A 441 10.87 -24.68 -17.48
C PHE A 441 9.90 -25.25 -16.45
N PHE A 442 8.72 -24.66 -16.32
CA PHE A 442 7.67 -25.21 -15.46
C PHE A 442 7.20 -26.58 -15.95
N ASP A 443 6.95 -26.74 -17.25
CA ASP A 443 6.49 -28.01 -17.81
C ASP A 443 7.55 -29.11 -17.70
N GLN A 444 8.83 -28.76 -17.89
CA GLN A 444 9.96 -29.66 -17.60
C GLN A 444 9.98 -30.09 -16.12
N TRP A 445 9.86 -29.15 -15.18
CA TRP A 445 9.83 -29.46 -13.75
C TRP A 445 8.63 -30.35 -13.39
N ARG A 446 7.46 -30.06 -13.96
CA ARG A 446 6.21 -30.78 -13.71
C ARG A 446 6.25 -32.22 -14.22
N ALA A 447 6.96 -32.47 -15.31
CA ALA A 447 7.12 -33.81 -15.89
C ALA A 447 8.04 -34.74 -15.05
N LEU A 448 8.83 -34.20 -14.13
CA LEU A 448 9.74 -34.99 -13.29
C LEU A 448 9.00 -35.69 -12.13
N ASP A 449 9.35 -36.96 -11.90
CA ASP A 449 8.82 -37.74 -10.77
C ASP A 449 9.24 -37.12 -9.42
N ILE A 450 8.37 -37.14 -8.42
CA ILE A 450 8.65 -36.62 -7.07
C ILE A 450 9.87 -37.33 -6.43
N LYS A 451 10.12 -38.60 -6.80
CA LYS A 451 11.27 -39.40 -6.34
C LYS A 451 12.59 -38.97 -6.98
N GLN A 452 12.56 -38.25 -8.10
CA GLN A 452 13.74 -37.70 -8.79
C GLN A 452 14.21 -36.41 -8.11
N THR A 453 14.48 -36.47 -6.80
CA THR A 453 14.73 -35.29 -5.95
C THR A 453 15.85 -34.40 -6.45
N ARG A 454 16.91 -34.99 -7.02
CA ARG A 454 18.05 -34.24 -7.56
C ARG A 454 17.72 -33.49 -8.85
N GLN A 455 17.13 -34.17 -9.85
CA GLN A 455 16.74 -33.51 -11.10
C GLN A 455 15.65 -32.47 -10.85
N ARG A 456 14.69 -32.79 -9.97
CA ARG A 456 13.59 -31.89 -9.61
C ARG A 456 14.08 -30.67 -8.85
N GLY A 457 15.08 -30.81 -7.99
CA GLY A 457 15.75 -29.69 -7.33
C GLY A 457 16.44 -28.76 -8.33
N ALA A 458 17.26 -29.32 -9.23
CA ALA A 458 17.95 -28.54 -10.26
C ALA A 458 16.97 -27.81 -11.21
N ALA A 459 15.90 -28.48 -11.63
CA ALA A 459 14.84 -27.86 -12.44
C ALA A 459 14.13 -26.74 -11.67
N ASN A 460 13.94 -26.89 -10.35
CA ASN A 460 13.33 -25.87 -9.51
C ASN A 460 14.20 -24.62 -9.43
N GLU A 461 15.50 -24.77 -9.17
CA GLU A 461 16.45 -23.66 -9.17
C GLU A 461 16.49 -22.94 -10.52
N GLN A 462 16.39 -23.69 -11.62
CA GLN A 462 16.34 -23.12 -12.98
C GLN A 462 15.09 -22.27 -13.21
N MET A 463 13.92 -22.68 -12.69
CA MET A 463 12.70 -21.84 -12.76
C MET A 463 12.89 -20.48 -12.07
N TYR A 464 13.48 -20.46 -10.86
CA TYR A 464 13.75 -19.19 -10.15
C TYR A 464 14.79 -18.34 -10.88
N ARG A 465 15.84 -18.98 -11.42
CA ARG A 465 16.89 -18.29 -12.18
C ARG A 465 16.32 -17.53 -13.37
N GLU A 466 15.47 -18.16 -14.16
CA GLU A 466 14.91 -17.53 -15.36
C GLU A 466 13.84 -16.50 -15.01
N LEU A 467 13.00 -16.74 -14.00
CA LEU A 467 12.09 -15.73 -13.46
C LEU A 467 12.85 -14.43 -13.10
N LEU A 468 13.93 -14.56 -12.32
CA LEU A 468 14.73 -13.43 -11.85
C LEU A 468 15.44 -12.71 -13.01
N LYS A 469 16.04 -13.44 -13.96
CA LYS A 469 16.64 -12.83 -15.15
C LYS A 469 15.62 -12.04 -15.97
N ASN A 470 14.44 -12.61 -16.18
CA ASN A 470 13.36 -11.97 -16.94
C ASN A 470 12.85 -10.69 -16.28
N ASP A 471 13.03 -10.57 -14.96
CA ASP A 471 12.71 -9.38 -14.18
C ASP A 471 13.90 -8.41 -14.01
N GLY A 472 15.01 -8.67 -14.69
CA GLY A 472 16.17 -7.77 -14.73
C GLY A 472 17.19 -7.99 -13.62
N TYR A 473 17.10 -9.09 -12.87
CA TYR A 473 18.12 -9.47 -11.90
C TYR A 473 19.30 -10.15 -12.60
N ARG A 474 20.51 -9.80 -12.18
CA ARG A 474 21.74 -10.41 -12.68
C ARG A 474 22.18 -11.53 -11.77
N ILE A 475 22.18 -12.76 -12.30
CA ILE A 475 22.70 -13.92 -11.56
C ILE A 475 24.22 -13.82 -11.46
N ILE A 476 24.76 -14.00 -10.26
CA ILE A 476 26.19 -14.02 -10.00
C ILE A 476 26.64 -15.49 -9.99
N PRO A 477 27.53 -15.92 -10.90
CA PRO A 477 28.00 -17.30 -10.92
C PRO A 477 28.84 -17.61 -9.67
N GLY A 478 28.85 -18.88 -9.26
CA GLY A 478 29.60 -19.37 -8.11
C GLY A 478 28.72 -19.67 -6.89
N GLY A 479 29.31 -19.66 -5.70
CA GLY A 479 28.63 -19.85 -4.43
C GLY A 479 28.50 -21.30 -3.96
N THR A 480 29.18 -22.24 -4.62
CA THR A 480 29.17 -23.68 -4.29
C THR A 480 30.55 -24.18 -3.87
N TYR A 481 30.61 -25.25 -3.07
CA TYR A 481 31.87 -25.89 -2.69
C TYR A 481 32.33 -26.89 -3.75
N GLY A 482 33.52 -26.73 -4.32
CA GLY A 482 34.23 -27.77 -5.09
C GLY A 482 33.38 -28.47 -6.16
N GLY A 483 32.49 -27.73 -6.84
CA GLY A 483 31.55 -28.27 -7.85
C GLY A 483 30.41 -29.14 -7.31
N SER A 484 30.15 -29.14 -6.00
CA SER A 484 29.10 -29.93 -5.32
C SER A 484 27.78 -29.15 -5.11
N GLN A 485 26.71 -29.85 -4.70
CA GLN A 485 25.40 -29.27 -4.35
C GLN A 485 25.36 -28.50 -3.02
N ASN A 486 26.51 -28.29 -2.38
CA ASN A 486 26.59 -27.67 -1.07
C ASN A 486 27.07 -26.22 -1.25
N GLY A 487 26.25 -25.24 -0.88
CA GLY A 487 26.52 -23.83 -1.13
C GLY A 487 25.26 -22.96 -1.01
N PHE A 488 25.26 -21.81 -1.66
CA PHE A 488 24.06 -21.01 -1.91
C PHE A 488 23.37 -21.54 -3.16
N ASP A 489 22.04 -21.73 -3.14
CA ASP A 489 21.30 -22.19 -4.33
C ASP A 489 21.37 -21.15 -5.45
N LEU A 490 21.21 -19.86 -5.11
CA LEU A 490 21.38 -18.76 -6.05
C LEU A 490 21.92 -17.51 -5.36
N VAL A 491 22.90 -16.87 -5.99
CA VAL A 491 23.34 -15.52 -5.65
C VAL A 491 23.03 -14.61 -6.81
N PHE A 492 22.44 -13.46 -6.54
CA PHE A 492 22.03 -12.53 -7.59
C PHE A 492 22.09 -11.08 -7.12
N MET A 493 22.20 -10.18 -8.09
CA MET A 493 22.22 -8.73 -7.89
C MET A 493 20.96 -8.12 -8.48
N GLY A 494 20.29 -7.28 -7.70
CA GLY A 494 19.10 -6.56 -8.13
C GLY A 494 19.41 -5.36 -9.02
N PRO A 495 18.39 -4.83 -9.71
CA PRO A 495 18.53 -3.64 -10.54
C PRO A 495 19.05 -2.40 -9.78
N ALA A 496 18.84 -2.36 -8.46
CA ALA A 496 19.34 -1.30 -7.58
C ALA A 496 20.79 -1.54 -7.08
N GLY A 497 21.43 -2.65 -7.46
CA GLY A 497 22.80 -3.00 -7.08
C GLY A 497 22.93 -3.80 -5.77
N ASP A 498 21.82 -4.13 -5.11
CA ASP A 498 21.82 -4.93 -3.89
C ASP A 498 22.04 -6.42 -4.17
N VAL A 499 22.72 -7.10 -3.24
CA VAL A 499 23.07 -8.54 -3.35
C VAL A 499 22.13 -9.38 -2.49
N TYR A 500 21.67 -10.48 -3.09
CA TYR A 500 20.73 -11.41 -2.51
C TYR A 500 21.28 -12.84 -2.52
N VAL A 501 20.99 -13.59 -1.47
CA VAL A 501 21.13 -15.04 -1.43
C VAL A 501 19.73 -15.66 -1.40
N LEU A 502 19.46 -16.59 -2.31
CA LEU A 502 18.24 -17.38 -2.38
C LEU A 502 18.49 -18.78 -1.82
N GLU A 503 17.57 -19.27 -1.01
CA GLU A 503 17.40 -20.70 -0.75
C GLU A 503 16.08 -21.15 -1.39
N VAL A 504 16.14 -22.19 -2.23
CA VAL A 504 15.01 -22.75 -2.95
C VAL A 504 14.50 -24.00 -2.24
N LYS A 505 13.20 -24.05 -1.96
CA LYS A 505 12.55 -25.17 -1.27
C LYS A 505 11.31 -25.65 -2.02
N HIS A 506 11.09 -26.96 -1.97
CA HIS A 506 9.80 -27.55 -2.31
C HIS A 506 8.89 -27.50 -1.08
N ALA A 507 7.78 -26.78 -1.18
CA ALA A 507 6.81 -26.71 -0.10
C ALA A 507 5.98 -28.01 -0.07
N LYS A 508 6.14 -28.81 0.98
CA LYS A 508 5.34 -30.03 1.21
C LYS A 508 4.08 -29.77 2.04
N SER A 509 4.02 -28.62 2.71
CA SER A 509 2.95 -28.16 3.59
C SER A 509 2.79 -26.64 3.47
N SER A 510 1.95 -26.04 4.31
CA SER A 510 1.83 -24.58 4.47
C SER A 510 3.05 -23.91 5.10
N HIS A 511 4.18 -24.62 5.24
CA HIS A 511 5.38 -24.13 5.92
C HIS A 511 6.67 -24.45 5.15
N VAL A 512 7.68 -23.62 5.36
CA VAL A 512 9.07 -23.88 4.97
C VAL A 512 9.95 -23.83 6.20
N SER A 513 10.86 -24.80 6.32
CA SER A 513 11.81 -24.87 7.43
C SER A 513 13.24 -24.84 6.91
N MET A 514 14.09 -24.02 7.54
CA MET A 514 15.51 -24.01 7.30
C MET A 514 16.17 -25.18 8.02
N ALA A 515 17.09 -25.88 7.35
CA ALA A 515 17.81 -26.98 7.98
C ALA A 515 18.78 -26.42 9.03
N ARG A 516 18.92 -27.12 10.16
CA ARG A 516 19.96 -26.83 11.14
C ARG A 516 21.28 -27.48 10.71
N VAL A 517 22.29 -26.65 10.49
CA VAL A 517 23.64 -27.05 10.08
C VAL A 517 24.61 -26.67 11.21
N ASN A 518 24.90 -27.64 12.08
CA ASN A 518 25.66 -27.45 13.32
C ASN A 518 24.93 -26.50 14.30
N GLN A 519 25.62 -25.46 14.77
CA GLN A 519 25.04 -24.50 15.70
C GLN A 519 24.11 -23.49 15.02
N HIS A 520 24.08 -23.39 13.68
CA HIS A 520 23.31 -22.40 12.89
C HIS A 520 22.27 -23.05 11.96
N PHE A 521 21.13 -22.42 11.79
CA PHE A 521 20.18 -22.69 10.71
C PHE A 521 20.69 -22.10 9.39
N GLN A 522 20.33 -22.71 8.26
CA GLN A 522 20.56 -22.14 6.94
C GLN A 522 20.06 -20.69 6.90
N MET A 523 20.74 -19.83 6.15
CA MET A 523 20.45 -18.40 6.04
C MET A 523 20.70 -17.56 7.31
N GLU A 524 21.17 -18.11 8.43
CA GLU A 524 21.75 -17.27 9.50
C GLU A 524 23.11 -16.68 9.06
N ASP A 525 23.51 -15.51 9.59
CA ASP A 525 24.82 -14.92 9.28
C ASP A 525 25.97 -15.88 9.60
N GLY A 526 25.91 -16.57 10.74
CA GLY A 526 26.91 -17.58 11.09
C GLY A 526 26.94 -18.80 10.17
N TRP A 527 25.81 -19.13 9.53
CA TRP A 527 25.79 -20.13 8.46
C TRP A 527 26.43 -19.57 7.18
N VAL A 528 26.07 -18.35 6.77
CA VAL A 528 26.67 -17.69 5.59
C VAL A 528 28.19 -17.59 5.72
N THR A 529 28.71 -17.15 6.87
CA THR A 529 30.16 -17.08 7.13
C THR A 529 30.83 -18.44 6.99
N ARG A 530 30.17 -19.51 7.45
CA ARG A 530 30.67 -20.88 7.29
C ARG A 530 30.63 -21.35 5.83
N VAL A 531 29.67 -20.88 5.05
CA VAL A 531 29.65 -21.14 3.61
C VAL A 531 30.83 -20.44 2.96
N LEU A 532 31.01 -19.15 3.21
CA LEU A 532 32.11 -18.38 2.66
C LEU A 532 33.49 -19.00 2.98
N SER A 533 33.70 -19.57 4.17
CA SER A 533 34.98 -20.19 4.54
C SER A 533 35.28 -21.53 3.87
N LYS A 534 34.32 -22.07 3.11
CA LYS A 534 34.41 -23.37 2.43
C LYS A 534 34.27 -23.27 0.92
N LEU A 535 34.00 -22.08 0.38
CA LEU A 535 33.89 -21.85 -1.06
C LEU A 535 35.18 -22.25 -1.78
N ASP A 536 35.02 -22.63 -3.05
CA ASP A 536 36.15 -22.93 -3.92
C ASP A 536 37.07 -21.71 -4.01
N SER A 537 38.39 -21.92 -3.96
CA SER A 537 39.39 -20.87 -4.20
C SER A 537 39.25 -20.23 -5.59
N HIS A 538 38.59 -20.91 -6.54
CA HIS A 538 38.31 -20.43 -7.89
C HIS A 538 36.87 -19.90 -8.04
N ASP A 539 36.18 -19.57 -6.95
CA ASP A 539 34.83 -18.99 -7.02
C ASP A 539 34.81 -17.77 -7.95
N PRO A 540 33.94 -17.75 -8.98
CA PRO A 540 33.96 -16.70 -10.01
C PRO A 540 33.38 -15.35 -9.56
N GLY A 541 32.99 -15.19 -8.28
CA GLY A 541 32.73 -13.89 -7.68
C GLY A 541 31.54 -13.83 -6.71
N ALA A 542 30.67 -14.84 -6.66
CA ALA A 542 29.53 -14.87 -5.74
C ALA A 542 29.97 -14.80 -4.27
N GLY A 543 31.02 -15.53 -3.89
CA GLY A 543 31.56 -15.52 -2.53
C GLY A 543 31.98 -14.14 -2.08
N GLN A 544 32.73 -13.42 -2.92
CA GLN A 544 33.20 -12.06 -2.60
C GLN A 544 32.02 -11.08 -2.46
N GLN A 545 31.05 -11.13 -3.38
CA GLN A 545 29.88 -10.25 -3.32
C GLN A 545 29.04 -10.49 -2.06
N VAL A 546 28.86 -11.75 -1.66
CA VAL A 546 28.14 -12.11 -0.43
C VAL A 546 28.95 -11.69 0.80
N ALA A 547 30.27 -11.88 0.82
CA ALA A 547 31.13 -11.45 1.92
C ALA A 547 31.09 -9.93 2.12
N ASP A 548 31.20 -9.15 1.04
CA ASP A 548 31.15 -7.69 1.08
C ASP A 548 29.78 -7.18 1.55
N ALA A 549 28.69 -7.78 1.04
CA ALA A 549 27.34 -7.43 1.47
C ALA A 549 27.11 -7.79 2.95
N LEU A 550 27.59 -8.95 3.40
CA LEU A 550 27.49 -9.39 4.79
C LEU A 550 28.26 -8.45 5.73
N ALA A 551 29.50 -8.11 5.38
CA ALA A 551 30.35 -7.21 6.17
C ALA A 551 29.76 -5.81 6.32
N ARG A 552 28.98 -5.35 5.34
CA ARG A 552 28.25 -4.08 5.38
C ARG A 552 26.89 -4.18 6.07
N HIS A 553 26.49 -5.36 6.55
CA HIS A 553 25.13 -5.65 7.04
C HIS A 553 24.04 -5.37 6.00
N ARG A 554 24.37 -5.58 4.73
CA ARG A 554 23.57 -5.30 3.52
C ARG A 554 23.21 -6.54 2.72
N LEU A 555 23.46 -7.73 3.26
CA LEU A 555 23.11 -8.99 2.61
C LEU A 555 21.61 -9.29 2.79
N PHE A 556 20.86 -9.29 1.69
CA PHE A 556 19.47 -9.71 1.70
C PHE A 556 19.35 -11.21 1.50
N LYS A 557 18.36 -11.80 2.17
CA LYS A 557 18.13 -13.24 2.18
C LYS A 557 16.71 -13.51 1.73
N VAL A 558 16.56 -14.47 0.83
CA VAL A 558 15.30 -14.76 0.16
C VAL A 558 15.04 -16.25 0.22
N ILE A 559 13.78 -16.63 0.41
CA ILE A 559 13.31 -17.99 0.18
C ILE A 559 12.50 -18.01 -1.11
N GLY A 560 12.79 -18.98 -1.97
CA GLY A 560 11.93 -19.38 -3.07
C GLY A 560 11.20 -20.67 -2.71
N ALA A 561 9.89 -20.59 -2.46
CA ALA A 561 9.05 -21.75 -2.13
C ALA A 561 8.17 -22.14 -3.32
N THR A 562 8.39 -23.35 -3.84
CA THR A 562 7.59 -23.91 -4.94
C THR A 562 6.46 -24.74 -4.35
N LEU A 563 5.23 -24.27 -4.56
CA LEU A 563 4.01 -24.94 -4.10
C LEU A 563 3.71 -26.20 -4.94
N PRO A 564 2.86 -27.12 -4.45
CA PRO A 564 2.52 -28.35 -5.18
C PRO A 564 1.93 -28.13 -6.58
N ASP A 565 1.23 -27.01 -6.79
CA ASP A 565 0.67 -26.59 -8.08
C ASP A 565 1.72 -25.92 -9.00
N GLY A 566 2.96 -25.78 -8.52
CA GLY A 566 4.05 -25.13 -9.23
C GLY A 566 4.14 -23.62 -9.08
N LYS A 567 3.24 -23.00 -8.30
CA LYS A 567 3.33 -21.57 -8.02
C LYS A 567 4.63 -21.28 -7.27
N LEU A 568 5.35 -20.26 -7.72
CA LEU A 568 6.56 -19.78 -7.08
C LEU A 568 6.20 -18.67 -6.10
N VAL A 569 6.67 -18.80 -4.86
CA VAL A 569 6.50 -17.79 -3.81
C VAL A 569 7.88 -17.36 -3.35
N LEU A 570 8.30 -16.16 -3.72
CA LEU A 570 9.57 -15.58 -3.28
C LEU A 570 9.31 -14.56 -2.18
N PHE A 571 10.06 -14.61 -1.08
CA PHE A 571 9.92 -13.66 0.00
C PHE A 571 11.25 -13.39 0.72
N LYS A 572 11.42 -12.15 1.18
CA LYS A 572 12.57 -11.76 2.00
C LYS A 572 12.42 -12.32 3.40
N ILE A 573 13.53 -12.72 4.00
CA ILE A 573 13.54 -13.30 5.35
C ILE A 573 14.51 -12.59 6.29
N ASP A 574 14.15 -12.61 7.58
CA ASP A 574 15.04 -12.29 8.69
C ASP A 574 15.20 -13.51 9.61
N MET A 575 16.44 -13.98 9.73
CA MET A 575 16.80 -15.12 10.58
C MET A 575 17.29 -14.71 11.98
N SER A 576 17.42 -13.41 12.26
CA SER A 576 17.93 -12.89 13.54
C SER A 576 17.06 -13.34 14.73
N ALA A 577 15.75 -13.43 14.52
CA ALA A 577 14.76 -13.81 15.53
C ALA A 577 14.83 -15.29 15.97
N VAL A 578 15.51 -16.18 15.22
CA VAL A 578 15.52 -17.63 15.53
C VAL A 578 16.17 -17.94 16.87
N ARG A 579 17.07 -17.07 17.36
CA ARG A 579 17.80 -17.24 18.62
C ARG A 579 17.32 -16.37 19.77
N ALA A 580 16.36 -15.47 19.54
CA ALA A 580 15.85 -14.62 20.59
C ALA A 580 15.11 -15.49 21.63
N ARG A 581 15.52 -15.36 22.90
CA ARG A 581 14.94 -16.07 24.03
C ARG A 581 13.81 -15.26 24.63
#